data_AF-A0A379MS02-F1
#
_entry.id   AF-A0A379MS02-F1
#
_cell.length_a   1.000
_cell.length_b   1.000
_cell.length_c   1.000
_cell.angle_alpha   90.00
_cell.angle_beta   90.00
_cell.angle_gamma   90.00
#
_symmetry.space_group_name_H-M   'P 1'
#
loop_
_entity.id
_entity.type
_entity.pdbx_description
1 polymer ?
#
loop_
_entity_poly.entity_id
_entity_poly.type
_entity_poly.pdbx_seq_one_letter_code
_entity_poly.pdbx_strand_id
1 'polypeptide(L)'
;MKTIRTVSNQTVFDLAVKYYGTCEAVAELIGNNPGLRNDPAALATLGIDYVADGGFYADAALLAGQEVRIDNDSRTLRQMVVKELQNKEINTFGL
;
A
#
# COMPACT_ATOMS: atom_id res chain seq x y z
N MET A 1 9.24 -8.60 11.25
CA MET A 1 8.22 -8.68 10.17
C MET A 1 6.84 -9.00 10.75
N LYS A 2 5.78 -8.34 10.24
CA LYS A 2 4.37 -8.72 10.46
C LYS A 2 3.62 -8.80 9.13
N THR A 3 2.53 -9.56 9.09
CA THR A 3 1.64 -9.65 7.92
C THR A 3 0.33 -8.92 8.19
N ILE A 4 -0.12 -8.11 7.24
CA ILE A 4 -1.42 -7.45 7.25
C ILE A 4 -2.19 -7.81 5.99
N ARG A 5 -3.48 -7.45 5.95
CA ARG A 5 -4.30 -7.52 4.73
C ARG A 5 -4.66 -6.12 4.27
N THR A 6 -4.53 -5.86 2.98
CA THR A 6 -5.02 -4.62 2.37
C THR A 6 -6.53 -4.52 2.52
N VAL A 7 -7.01 -3.30 2.61
CA VAL A 7 -8.45 -2.98 2.56
C VAL A 7 -8.78 -2.24 1.26
N SER A 8 -10.05 -2.13 0.93
CA SER A 8 -10.51 -1.41 -0.27
C SER A 8 -10.02 0.04 -0.27
N ASN A 9 -9.76 0.57 -1.47
CA ASN A 9 -9.36 1.97 -1.69
C ASN A 9 -8.03 2.38 -1.02
N GLN A 10 -7.19 1.41 -0.70
CA GLN A 10 -5.88 1.66 -0.09
C GLN A 10 -4.78 1.62 -1.12
N THR A 11 -3.96 2.66 -1.20
CA THR A 11 -2.75 2.70 -2.05
C THR A 11 -1.51 2.16 -1.33
N VAL A 12 -0.40 2.02 -2.04
CA VAL A 12 0.89 1.68 -1.41
C VAL A 12 1.38 2.79 -0.47
N PHE A 13 1.07 4.05 -0.78
CA PHE A 13 1.40 5.20 0.06
C PHE A 13 0.62 5.17 1.36
N ASP A 14 -0.66 4.81 1.31
CA ASP A 14 -1.49 4.65 2.50
C ASP A 14 -0.92 3.60 3.46
N LEU A 15 -0.45 2.46 2.92
CA LEU A 15 0.22 1.43 3.71
C LEU A 15 1.51 1.95 4.34
N ALA A 16 2.34 2.66 3.56
CA ALA A 16 3.59 3.22 4.04
C ALA A 16 3.32 4.23 5.18
N VAL A 17 2.36 5.14 5.02
CA VAL A 17 1.98 6.07 6.07
C VAL A 17 1.39 5.35 7.29
N LYS A 18 0.46 4.40 7.10
CA LYS A 18 -0.20 3.71 8.22
C LYS A 18 0.76 2.86 9.05
N TYR A 19 1.65 2.14 8.39
CA TYR A 19 2.46 1.10 9.05
C TYR A 19 3.92 1.49 9.28
N TYR A 20 4.44 2.48 8.54
CA TYR A 20 5.77 3.03 8.72
C TYR A 20 5.75 4.50 9.19
N GLY A 21 4.62 5.20 9.09
CA GLY A 21 4.52 6.60 9.47
C GLY A 21 5.16 7.56 8.48
N THR A 22 5.56 7.09 7.29
CA THR A 22 6.24 7.90 6.26
C THR A 22 6.06 7.26 4.88
N CYS A 23 5.96 8.09 3.83
CA CYS A 23 5.99 7.63 2.44
C CYS A 23 7.38 7.17 1.98
N GLU A 24 8.45 7.50 2.72
CA GLU A 24 9.82 7.05 2.41
C GLU A 24 9.94 5.52 2.39
N ALA A 25 9.05 4.81 3.08
CA ALA A 25 9.02 3.36 3.15
C ALA A 25 8.44 2.66 1.90
N VAL A 26 7.90 3.39 0.93
CA VAL A 26 7.23 2.77 -0.24
C VAL A 26 8.17 1.86 -1.03
N ALA A 27 9.41 2.27 -1.28
CA ALA A 27 10.36 1.44 -2.02
C ALA A 27 10.69 0.14 -1.27
N GLU A 28 10.85 0.21 0.04
CA GLU A 28 11.04 -0.97 0.89
C GLU A 28 9.79 -1.87 0.89
N LEU A 29 8.60 -1.27 0.99
CA LEU A 29 7.33 -1.99 1.00
C LEU A 29 7.11 -2.76 -0.32
N ILE A 30 7.42 -2.14 -1.46
CA ILE A 30 7.38 -2.79 -2.77
C ILE A 30 8.45 -3.88 -2.87
N GLY A 31 9.69 -3.59 -2.44
CA GLY A 31 10.80 -4.55 -2.46
C GLY A 31 10.55 -5.80 -1.61
N ASN A 32 9.91 -5.64 -0.45
CA ASN A 32 9.53 -6.74 0.44
C ASN A 32 8.34 -7.55 -0.07
N ASN A 33 7.56 -6.99 -1.01
CA ASN A 33 6.32 -7.58 -1.52
C ASN A 33 6.28 -7.54 -3.06
N PRO A 34 7.14 -8.31 -3.76
CA PRO A 34 7.18 -8.33 -5.22
C PRO A 34 5.89 -8.83 -5.88
N GLY A 35 4.99 -9.44 -5.11
CA GLY A 35 3.68 -9.89 -5.56
C GLY A 35 2.55 -8.88 -5.37
N LEU A 36 2.84 -7.62 -4.98
CA LEU A 36 1.82 -6.59 -4.85
C LEU A 36 1.11 -6.36 -6.18
N ARG A 37 -0.22 -6.26 -6.11
CA ARG A 37 -1.07 -6.01 -7.28
C ARG A 37 -2.05 -4.89 -6.99
N ASN A 38 -2.31 -4.08 -8.01
CA ASN A 38 -3.40 -3.12 -7.99
C ASN A 38 -4.75 -3.84 -8.19
N ASP A 39 -5.82 -3.20 -7.75
CA ASP A 39 -7.19 -3.62 -8.03
C ASP A 39 -7.50 -3.36 -9.52
N PRO A 40 -7.90 -4.38 -10.31
CA PRO A 40 -8.31 -4.19 -11.70
C PRO A 40 -9.39 -3.12 -11.90
N ALA A 41 -10.32 -2.97 -10.96
CA ALA A 41 -11.37 -1.95 -11.04
C ALA A 41 -10.81 -0.53 -10.87
N ALA A 42 -9.81 -0.37 -10.00
CA ALA A 42 -9.12 0.90 -9.81
C ALA A 42 -8.33 1.29 -11.07
N LEU A 43 -7.62 0.33 -11.67
CA LEU A 43 -6.90 0.55 -12.93
C LEU A 43 -7.85 0.91 -14.08
N ALA A 44 -8.97 0.19 -14.22
CA ALA A 44 -9.98 0.50 -15.22
C ALA A 44 -10.57 1.91 -15.05
N THR A 45 -10.78 2.36 -13.80
CA THR A 45 -11.30 3.71 -13.53
C THR A 45 -10.29 4.81 -13.88
N LEU A 46 -8.99 4.51 -13.78
CA LEU A 46 -7.90 5.37 -14.27
C LEU A 46 -7.68 5.30 -15.79
N GLY A 47 -8.45 4.48 -16.51
CA GLY A 47 -8.28 4.27 -17.96
C GLY A 47 -7.04 3.45 -18.33
N ILE A 48 -6.50 2.67 -17.38
CA ILE A 48 -5.31 1.85 -17.58
C ILE A 48 -5.73 0.44 -18.04
N ASP A 49 -5.24 0.01 -19.20
CA ASP A 49 -5.40 -1.37 -19.67
C ASP A 49 -4.39 -2.29 -18.98
N TYR A 50 -4.81 -2.84 -17.84
CA TYR A 50 -3.98 -3.71 -17.02
C TYR A 50 -3.65 -5.07 -17.67
N VAL A 51 -4.39 -5.48 -18.71
CA VAL A 51 -4.13 -6.72 -19.44
C VAL A 51 -2.93 -6.55 -20.37
N ALA A 52 -2.79 -5.36 -20.96
CA ALA A 52 -1.71 -5.04 -21.90
C ALA A 52 -0.43 -4.54 -21.20
N ASP A 53 -0.53 -3.75 -20.14
CA ASP A 53 0.64 -3.14 -19.49
C ASP A 53 1.35 -4.10 -18.52
N GLY A 54 0.58 -4.76 -17.63
CA GLY A 54 1.13 -5.67 -16.61
C GLY A 54 1.98 -4.99 -15.51
N GLY A 55 2.04 -3.64 -15.50
CA GLY A 55 2.75 -2.85 -14.52
C GLY A 55 2.06 -2.72 -13.15
N PHE A 56 2.83 -2.21 -12.18
CA PHE A 56 2.34 -1.80 -10.86
C PHE A 56 2.32 -0.28 -10.76
N TYR A 57 1.22 0.30 -10.29
CA TYR A 57 1.00 1.74 -10.18
C TYR A 57 0.82 2.12 -8.71
N ALA A 58 1.72 2.94 -8.20
CA ALA A 58 1.77 3.26 -6.77
C ALA A 58 0.57 4.11 -6.30
N ASP A 59 -0.01 4.90 -7.21
CA ASP A 59 -1.14 5.79 -7.01
C ASP A 59 -2.51 5.14 -7.23
N ALA A 60 -2.55 3.90 -7.75
CA ALA A 60 -3.78 3.12 -7.84
C ALA A 60 -4.04 2.30 -6.57
N ALA A 61 -5.31 2.02 -6.27
CA ALA A 61 -5.66 1.13 -5.16
C ALA A 61 -5.03 -0.26 -5.32
N LEU A 62 -4.63 -0.84 -4.21
CA LEU A 62 -4.18 -2.22 -4.09
C LEU A 62 -5.39 -3.17 -4.09
N LEU A 63 -5.21 -4.37 -4.63
CA LEU A 63 -6.19 -5.45 -4.53
C LEU A 63 -6.51 -5.70 -3.05
N ALA A 64 -7.78 -5.61 -2.67
CA ALA A 64 -8.22 -5.82 -1.29
C ALA A 64 -8.02 -7.27 -0.82
N GLY A 65 -7.74 -7.45 0.47
CA GLY A 65 -7.54 -8.76 1.08
C GLY A 65 -6.21 -9.44 0.79
N GLN A 66 -5.33 -8.82 -0.03
CA GLN A 66 -4.00 -9.38 -0.31
C GLN A 66 -3.09 -9.26 0.93
N GLU A 67 -2.22 -10.24 1.12
CA GLU A 67 -1.28 -10.25 2.23
C GLU A 67 -0.08 -9.35 1.93
N VAL A 68 0.28 -8.50 2.88
CA VAL A 68 1.44 -7.60 2.77
C VAL A 68 2.33 -7.76 3.99
N ARG A 69 3.62 -7.93 3.75
CA ARG A 69 4.68 -7.97 4.76
C ARG A 69 5.13 -6.56 5.08
N ILE A 70 5.11 -6.25 6.37
CA ILE A 70 5.56 -4.99 6.94
C ILE A 70 6.77 -5.28 7.82
N ASP A 71 7.86 -4.56 7.59
CA ASP A 71 9.04 -4.58 8.44
C ASP A 71 8.86 -3.62 9.62
N ASN A 72 8.53 -4.17 10.78
CA ASN A 72 8.37 -3.42 12.03
C ASN A 72 9.71 -3.03 12.69
N ASP A 73 10.85 -3.43 12.11
CA ASP A 73 12.19 -3.06 12.55
C ASP A 73 12.91 -2.18 11.52
N SER A 74 12.18 -1.72 10.49
CA SER A 74 12.72 -0.87 9.43
C SER A 74 13.33 0.43 9.96
N ARG A 75 14.44 0.84 9.33
CA ARG A 75 15.07 2.14 9.59
C ARG A 75 14.21 3.33 9.20
N THR A 76 13.20 3.15 8.34
CA THR A 76 12.28 4.22 7.93
C THR A 76 11.12 4.39 8.91
N LEU A 77 10.93 3.47 9.86
CA LEU A 77 9.81 3.47 10.80
C LEU A 77 9.78 4.71 11.71
N ARG A 78 8.70 5.48 11.63
CA ARG A 78 8.37 6.60 12.51
C ARG A 78 7.39 6.15 13.59
N GLN A 79 7.90 5.51 14.65
CA GLN A 79 7.10 4.84 15.69
C GLN A 79 6.00 5.71 16.30
N MET A 80 6.28 6.99 16.59
CA MET A 80 5.28 7.90 17.18
C MET A 80 4.12 8.19 16.23
N VAL A 81 4.40 8.35 14.93
CA VAL A 81 3.38 8.57 13.90
C VAL A 81 2.53 7.31 13.75
N VAL A 82 3.15 6.13 13.67
CA VAL A 82 2.42 4.85 13.60
C VAL A 82 1.50 4.65 14.81
N LYS A 83 1.97 5.00 16.01
CA LYS A 83 1.15 4.92 17.24
C LYS A 83 -0.06 5.85 17.18
N GLU A 84 0.08 7.06 16.63
CA GLU A 84 -1.04 7.98 16.46
C GLU A 84 -2.05 7.49 15.40
N LEU A 85 -1.54 6.89 14.33
CA LEU A 85 -2.34 6.41 13.20
C LEU A 85 -2.93 5.01 13.39
N GLN A 86 -2.55 4.28 14.45
CA GLN A 86 -2.89 2.85 14.63
C GLN A 86 -4.39 2.53 14.50
N ASN A 87 -5.26 3.44 14.95
CA ASN A 87 -6.72 3.28 14.94
C ASN A 87 -7.40 4.05 13.80
N LYS A 88 -6.63 4.68 12.91
CA LYS A 88 -7.16 5.43 11.77
C LYS A 88 -7.21 4.55 10.53
N GLU A 89 -8.30 4.68 9.78
CA GLU A 89 -8.34 4.19 8.41
C GLU A 89 -7.58 5.19 7.52
N ILE A 90 -6.77 4.67 6.61
CA ILE A 90 -5.97 5.45 5.68
C ILE A 90 -6.14 4.75 4.34
N ASN A 91 -7.14 5.22 3.61
CA ASN A 91 -7.59 4.70 2.33
C ASN A 91 -7.92 5.93 1.48
N THR A 92 -6.97 6.39 0.68
CA THR A 92 -7.06 7.69 0.00
C THR A 92 -7.44 7.58 -1.47
N PHE A 93 -7.46 6.38 -2.04
CA PHE A 93 -7.91 6.20 -3.40
C PHE A 93 -9.42 6.48 -3.50
N GLY A 94 -9.78 7.57 -4.15
CA GLY A 94 -11.14 7.94 -4.47
C GLY A 94 -11.15 8.68 -5.80
N LEU A 95 -12.11 8.33 -6.66
CA LEU A 95 -12.38 8.97 -7.95
C LEU A 95 -13.79 9.53 -7.96
#